data_AF-A0A7S2GUC8-F1
#
_entry.id   AF-A0A7S2GUC8-F1
#
_cell.length_a   1.000
_cell.length_b   1.000
_cell.length_c   1.000
_cell.angle_alpha   90.00
_cell.angle_beta   90.00
_cell.angle_gamma   90.00
#
_symmetry.space_group_name_H-M   'P 1'
#
loop_
_entity.id
_entity.type
_entity.pdbx_description
1 polymer ?
#
loop_
_entity_poly.entity_id
_entity_poly.type
_entity_poly.pdbx_seq_one_letter_code
_entity_poly.pdbx_strand_id
1 'polypeptide(L)'
;SFDDFLDTLGMKRNLPWWRRLIPGQGSFRMELSTAMNLCNNNQPNSQMNGMSGFTNYMSTTGQIFSIEGGNYQLIHSAIRQAQALYDNANCDNRISDVNKRISHVQKKVTNVISDSDQMELWSGEENLGRFDIVILAAPLQFSEISFFTKSKLDDGEADLQPMFELNDSENMGSEGGHELSPLPTSTSMHYTQVVTTVVSNATIQSQYFGLSERNIPKSIYVTERGREVEGITALSRIGVNGVYKVFSPEKLSDEQLNSFFEPYHKVEYVKVWGGDHGGATPNYGGGGGSAVTTPFLLYDGKQKNANGKTEGGPALYYINSVEPTVAVIELSAIGAKSVAKLIAQRLGLLMASPSKLMDKEL
;
A
#
# COMPACT_ATOMS: atom_id res chain seq x y z
N SER A 1 -7.27 10.25 15.23
CA SER A 1 -8.06 9.17 14.60
C SER A 1 -9.07 9.74 13.61
N PHE A 2 -9.73 8.91 12.80
CA PHE A 2 -10.84 9.35 11.95
C PHE A 2 -12.05 9.73 12.81
N ASP A 3 -12.22 9.09 13.97
CA ASP A 3 -13.21 9.48 14.97
C ASP A 3 -13.06 10.96 15.38
N ASP A 4 -11.85 11.44 15.66
CA ASP A 4 -11.59 12.84 16.02
C ASP A 4 -11.93 13.81 14.87
N PHE A 5 -11.67 13.37 13.63
CA PHE A 5 -12.06 14.14 12.43
C PHE A 5 -13.58 14.24 12.31
N LEU A 6 -14.31 13.14 12.52
CA LEU A 6 -15.77 13.14 12.52
C LEU A 6 -16.35 14.01 13.65
N ASP A 7 -15.72 14.02 14.84
CA ASP A 7 -16.08 14.91 15.94
C ASP A 7 -15.91 16.38 15.56
N THR A 8 -14.83 16.73 14.86
CA THR A 8 -14.60 18.09 14.35
C THR A 8 -15.68 18.53 13.36
N LEU A 9 -16.23 17.60 12.57
CA LEU A 9 -17.34 17.83 11.65
C LEU A 9 -18.72 17.81 12.33
N GLY A 10 -18.78 17.66 13.67
CA GLY A 10 -20.04 17.60 14.42
C GLY A 10 -20.83 16.31 14.23
N MET A 11 -20.20 15.26 13.70
CA MET A 11 -20.84 13.96 13.48
C MET A 11 -20.82 13.13 14.74
N LYS A 12 -21.91 13.24 15.51
CA LYS A 12 -22.08 12.54 16.79
C LYS A 12 -22.01 11.02 16.61
N ARG A 13 -21.21 10.37 17.46
CA ARG A 13 -21.12 8.89 17.54
C ARG A 13 -22.45 8.26 17.94
N ASN A 14 -23.11 8.82 18.94
CA ASN A 14 -24.40 8.35 19.42
C ASN A 14 -25.50 9.34 19.06
N LEU A 15 -26.59 8.83 18.50
CA LEU A 15 -27.82 9.60 18.41
C LEU A 15 -28.46 9.72 19.81
N PRO A 16 -29.14 10.84 20.10
CA PRO A 16 -29.97 10.96 21.29
C PRO A 16 -30.97 9.79 21.40
N TRP A 17 -31.28 9.37 22.63
CA TRP A 17 -32.16 8.23 22.88
C TRP A 17 -33.51 8.31 22.14
N TRP A 18 -34.08 9.53 22.01
CA TRP A 18 -35.36 9.76 21.36
C TRP A 18 -35.32 9.51 19.84
N ARG A 19 -34.15 9.66 19.18
CA ARG A 19 -34.00 9.32 17.76
C ARG A 19 -34.03 7.83 17.50
N ARG A 20 -33.71 7.00 18.51
CA ARG A 20 -33.88 5.54 18.43
C ARG A 20 -35.34 5.12 18.30
N LEU A 21 -36.28 6.00 18.64
CA LEU A 21 -37.73 5.76 18.49
C LEU A 21 -38.24 6.07 17.08
N ILE A 22 -37.42 6.68 16.21
CA ILE A 22 -37.77 6.93 14.81
C ILE A 22 -37.24 5.75 13.98
N PRO A 23 -38.13 4.91 13.41
CA PRO A 23 -37.71 3.76 12.61
C PRO A 23 -36.81 4.19 11.46
N GLY A 24 -35.68 3.49 11.27
CA GLY A 24 -34.75 3.73 10.16
C GLY A 24 -33.79 4.91 10.35
N GLN A 25 -33.72 5.54 11.54
CA GLN A 25 -32.69 6.54 11.83
C GLN A 25 -31.53 5.97 12.65
N GLY A 26 -30.43 5.78 11.95
CA GLY A 26 -29.17 5.34 12.51
C GLY A 26 -28.13 6.42 12.70
N SER A 27 -27.11 6.15 13.51
CA SER A 27 -25.95 7.06 13.62
C SER A 27 -25.11 6.93 12.35
N PHE A 28 -25.05 7.99 11.53
CA PHE A 28 -24.21 8.04 10.32
C PHE A 28 -22.79 7.53 10.58
N ARG A 29 -22.20 7.96 11.71
CA ARG A 29 -20.86 7.57 12.12
C ARG A 29 -20.73 6.09 12.41
N MET A 30 -21.66 5.53 13.19
CA MET A 30 -21.59 4.12 13.62
C MET A 30 -22.06 3.13 12.55
N GLU A 31 -22.96 3.55 11.68
CA GLU A 31 -23.62 2.67 10.72
C GLU A 31 -23.05 2.79 9.33
N LEU A 32 -22.78 4.02 8.86
CA LEU A 32 -22.25 4.22 7.51
C LEU A 32 -20.73 4.31 7.51
N SER A 33 -20.15 5.25 8.27
CA SER A 33 -18.70 5.49 8.25
C SER A 33 -17.92 4.26 8.72
N THR A 34 -18.36 3.62 9.80
CA THR A 34 -17.74 2.39 10.29
C THR A 34 -17.85 1.25 9.28
N ALA A 35 -19.02 1.03 8.69
CA ALA A 35 -19.22 -0.03 7.70
C ALA A 35 -18.32 0.15 6.47
N MET A 36 -18.15 1.38 5.99
CA MET A 36 -17.24 1.71 4.87
C MET A 36 -15.79 1.37 5.21
N ASN A 37 -15.34 1.78 6.39
CA ASN A 37 -13.98 1.58 6.85
C ASN A 37 -13.66 0.10 7.12
N LEU A 38 -14.62 -0.64 7.67
CA LEU A 38 -14.52 -2.10 7.82
C LEU A 38 -14.52 -2.83 6.48
N CYS A 39 -15.33 -2.40 5.52
CA CYS A 39 -15.35 -2.99 4.19
C CYS A 39 -14.01 -2.80 3.46
N ASN A 40 -13.47 -1.58 3.47
CA ASN A 40 -12.29 -1.25 2.65
C ASN A 40 -10.98 -1.67 3.32
N ASN A 41 -10.89 -1.51 4.65
CA ASN A 41 -9.63 -1.66 5.38
C ASN A 41 -9.71 -2.64 6.56
N ASN A 42 -10.86 -3.26 6.83
CA ASN A 42 -11.10 -4.07 8.04
C ASN A 42 -10.70 -3.36 9.35
N GLN A 43 -10.80 -2.03 9.36
CA GLN A 43 -10.44 -1.18 10.50
C GLN A 43 -11.65 -0.31 10.88
N PRO A 44 -12.02 -0.23 12.17
CA PRO A 44 -13.02 0.72 12.64
C PRO A 44 -12.46 2.15 12.62
N ASN A 45 -13.34 3.16 12.72
CA ASN A 45 -12.97 4.58 12.67
C ASN A 45 -11.90 4.98 13.70
N SER A 46 -11.90 4.33 14.87
CA SER A 46 -10.94 4.56 15.95
C SER A 46 -9.51 4.17 15.59
N GLN A 47 -9.33 3.18 14.70
CA GLN A 47 -8.02 2.69 14.25
C GLN A 47 -7.52 3.40 12.99
N MET A 48 -8.36 4.19 12.35
CA MET A 48 -8.01 4.89 11.11
C MET A 48 -7.46 6.28 11.37
N ASN A 49 -6.53 6.73 10.53
CA ASN A 49 -6.19 8.14 10.44
C ASN A 49 -7.26 8.90 9.62
N GLY A 50 -7.29 10.24 9.76
CA GLY A 50 -8.30 11.07 9.12
C GLY A 50 -8.37 10.94 7.60
N MET A 51 -7.21 10.90 6.93
CA MET A 51 -7.11 10.85 5.47
C MET A 51 -7.55 9.51 4.89
N SER A 52 -7.14 8.39 5.50
CA SER A 52 -7.56 7.06 5.09
C SER A 52 -9.07 6.86 5.27
N GLY A 53 -9.64 7.33 6.39
CA GLY A 53 -11.09 7.26 6.60
C GLY A 53 -11.86 8.14 5.60
N PHE A 54 -11.32 9.31 5.27
CA PHE A 54 -11.94 10.21 4.29
C PHE A 54 -11.91 9.65 2.86
N THR A 55 -10.81 9.03 2.44
CA THR A 55 -10.70 8.45 1.10
C THR A 55 -11.66 7.30 0.88
N ASN A 56 -11.96 6.50 1.91
CA ASN A 56 -13.03 5.50 1.84
C ASN A 56 -14.41 6.10 1.55
N TYR A 57 -14.68 7.29 2.11
CA TYR A 57 -15.93 8.00 1.88
C TYR A 57 -16.03 8.61 0.48
N MET A 58 -14.92 9.00 -0.16
CA MET A 58 -14.93 9.61 -1.51
C MET A 58 -15.57 8.72 -2.58
N SER A 59 -15.56 7.39 -2.37
CA SER A 59 -16.24 6.44 -3.25
C SER A 59 -17.77 6.65 -3.34
N THR A 60 -18.37 7.37 -2.39
CA THR A 60 -19.83 7.58 -2.32
C THR A 60 -20.36 8.71 -3.19
N THR A 61 -19.49 9.62 -3.63
CA THR A 61 -19.90 10.83 -4.37
C THR A 61 -19.44 10.82 -5.83
N GLY A 62 -18.64 9.82 -6.23
CA GLY A 62 -18.07 9.69 -7.57
C GLY A 62 -18.60 8.48 -8.35
N GLN A 63 -18.26 8.44 -9.64
CA GLN A 63 -18.39 7.22 -10.44
C GLN A 63 -17.23 6.29 -10.08
N ILE A 64 -17.56 5.07 -9.61
CA ILE A 64 -16.56 4.02 -9.40
C ILE A 64 -16.43 3.25 -10.71
N PHE A 65 -15.19 3.04 -11.16
CA PHE A 65 -14.91 2.31 -12.39
C PHE A 65 -14.19 1.00 -12.07
N SER A 66 -14.48 -0.02 -12.86
CA SER A 66 -13.74 -1.28 -12.90
C SER A 66 -13.57 -1.68 -14.35
N ILE A 67 -12.42 -2.23 -14.70
CA ILE A 67 -12.20 -2.76 -16.05
C ILE A 67 -12.92 -4.10 -16.16
N GLU A 68 -13.72 -4.28 -17.22
CA GLU A 68 -14.30 -5.57 -17.56
C GLU A 68 -13.18 -6.60 -17.76
N GLY A 69 -13.26 -7.73 -17.05
CA GLY A 69 -12.18 -8.72 -16.98
C GLY A 69 -11.13 -8.44 -15.91
N GLY A 70 -11.12 -7.27 -15.26
CA GLY A 70 -10.36 -6.99 -14.04
C GLY A 70 -9.28 -5.91 -14.17
N ASN A 71 -9.03 -5.21 -13.05
CA ASN A 71 -8.13 -4.05 -13.00
C ASN A 71 -6.63 -4.39 -13.22
N TYR A 72 -6.24 -5.67 -13.19
CA TYR A 72 -4.86 -6.09 -13.51
C TYR A 72 -4.43 -5.66 -14.92
N GLN A 73 -5.41 -5.47 -15.82
CA GLN A 73 -5.19 -4.95 -17.17
C GLN A 73 -4.58 -3.55 -17.20
N LEU A 74 -4.74 -2.74 -16.14
CA LEU A 74 -4.07 -1.44 -16.03
C LEU A 74 -2.55 -1.58 -16.08
N ILE A 75 -2.00 -2.56 -15.36
CA ILE A 75 -0.56 -2.80 -15.27
C ILE A 75 -0.03 -3.31 -16.62
N HIS A 76 -0.73 -4.25 -17.25
CA HIS A 76 -0.36 -4.72 -18.59
C HIS A 76 -0.40 -3.60 -19.64
N SER A 77 -1.42 -2.74 -19.56
CA SER A 77 -1.54 -1.58 -20.45
C SER A 77 -0.39 -0.60 -20.23
N ALA A 78 -0.01 -0.31 -18.99
CA ALA A 78 1.12 0.56 -18.66
C ALA A 78 2.45 0.03 -19.22
N ILE A 79 2.73 -1.28 -19.04
CA ILE A 79 3.95 -1.92 -19.57
C ILE A 79 3.97 -1.82 -21.11
N ARG A 80 2.85 -2.15 -21.77
CA ARG A 80 2.75 -2.07 -23.23
C ARG A 80 2.97 -0.65 -23.74
N GLN A 81 2.39 0.34 -23.08
CA GLN A 81 2.57 1.75 -23.45
C GLN A 81 4.02 2.21 -23.25
N ALA A 82 4.67 1.80 -22.16
CA ALA A 82 6.08 2.10 -21.92
C ALA A 82 6.98 1.49 -23.02
N GLN A 83 6.72 0.24 -23.41
CA GLN A 83 7.40 -0.42 -24.54
C GLN A 83 7.16 0.32 -25.85
N ALA A 84 5.90 0.62 -26.18
CA ALA A 84 5.57 1.31 -27.43
C ALA A 84 6.16 2.73 -27.51
N LEU A 85 6.17 3.49 -26.40
CA LEU A 85 6.81 4.81 -26.35
C LEU A 85 8.31 4.70 -26.60
N TYR A 86 8.94 3.66 -26.05
CA TYR A 86 10.35 3.39 -26.24
C TYR A 86 10.68 2.96 -27.68
N ASP A 87 9.93 2.01 -28.24
CA ASP A 87 10.14 1.49 -29.60
C ASP A 87 9.98 2.60 -30.67
N ASN A 88 9.14 3.60 -30.37
CA ASN A 88 8.96 4.79 -31.21
C ASN A 88 9.96 5.91 -30.89
N ALA A 89 10.66 5.85 -29.77
CA ALA A 89 11.70 6.82 -29.45
C ALA A 89 12.92 6.52 -30.32
N ASN A 90 13.42 7.55 -31.01
CA ASN A 90 14.61 7.47 -31.86
C ASN A 90 15.89 7.43 -30.99
N CYS A 91 15.94 6.50 -30.03
CA CYS A 91 17.08 6.28 -29.15
C CYS A 91 18.21 5.62 -29.93
N ASP A 92 19.45 6.03 -29.68
CA ASP A 92 20.62 5.59 -30.45
C ASP A 92 20.68 4.05 -30.57
N ASN A 93 20.70 3.57 -31.81
CA ASN A 93 20.71 2.15 -32.18
C ASN A 93 22.05 1.45 -31.89
N ARG A 94 23.01 2.18 -31.30
CA ARG A 94 24.36 1.68 -30.98
C ARG A 94 24.42 0.75 -29.76
N ILE A 95 23.35 0.64 -28.96
CA ILE A 95 23.29 -0.37 -27.91
C ILE A 95 22.84 -1.68 -28.58
N SER A 96 23.81 -2.55 -28.82
CA SER A 96 23.75 -3.78 -29.63
C SER A 96 22.82 -4.89 -29.11
N ASP A 97 22.01 -4.61 -28.10
CA ASP A 97 21.02 -5.55 -27.56
C ASP A 97 19.61 -4.94 -27.64
N VAL A 98 19.17 -4.71 -28.88
CA VAL A 98 17.88 -4.08 -29.24
C VAL A 98 16.68 -4.90 -28.71
N ASN A 99 16.88 -6.15 -28.32
CA ASN A 99 15.81 -7.08 -27.97
C ASN A 99 15.49 -7.21 -26.46
N LYS A 100 16.17 -6.49 -25.55
CA LYS A 100 15.96 -6.67 -24.09
C LYS A 100 16.01 -5.39 -23.24
N ARG A 101 15.72 -4.20 -23.78
CA ARG A 101 15.85 -2.95 -23.01
C ARG A 101 14.81 -2.78 -21.89
N ILE A 102 13.58 -3.25 -22.08
CA ILE A 102 12.62 -3.45 -20.99
C ILE A 102 12.45 -4.96 -20.80
N SER A 103 12.89 -5.46 -19.65
CA SER A 103 12.70 -6.86 -19.26
C SER A 103 11.77 -6.95 -18.05
N HIS A 104 10.97 -8.00 -18.02
CA HIS A 104 10.16 -8.35 -16.86
C HIS A 104 10.61 -9.72 -16.38
N VAL A 105 11.03 -9.79 -15.12
CA VAL A 105 11.56 -10.98 -14.49
C VAL A 105 10.74 -11.27 -13.24
N GLN A 106 10.12 -12.44 -13.19
CA GLN A 106 9.31 -12.86 -12.05
C GLN A 106 10.20 -13.52 -10.98
N LYS A 107 10.80 -12.70 -10.12
CA LYS A 107 11.68 -13.13 -9.00
C LYS A 107 11.36 -12.32 -7.74
N LYS A 108 11.50 -12.94 -6.56
CA LYS A 108 11.44 -12.24 -5.27
C LYS A 108 12.83 -11.68 -4.98
N VAL A 109 12.97 -10.37 -4.93
CA VAL A 109 14.21 -9.73 -4.47
C VAL A 109 14.34 -9.98 -2.97
N THR A 110 15.50 -10.47 -2.54
CA THR A 110 15.81 -10.73 -1.12
C THR A 110 16.87 -9.78 -0.60
N ASN A 111 17.82 -9.34 -1.45
CA ASN A 111 18.87 -8.43 -1.04
C ASN A 111 19.08 -7.32 -2.08
N VAL A 112 19.37 -6.12 -1.57
CA VAL A 112 19.84 -4.96 -2.34
C VAL A 112 21.19 -4.57 -1.76
N ILE A 113 22.26 -4.71 -2.54
CA ILE A 113 23.62 -4.43 -2.10
C ILE A 113 24.16 -3.25 -2.89
N SER A 114 24.45 -2.13 -2.23
CA SER A 114 25.07 -0.97 -2.87
C SER A 114 26.58 -1.01 -2.76
N ASP A 115 27.26 -0.60 -3.83
CA ASP A 115 28.67 -0.20 -3.78
C ASP A 115 28.83 1.29 -4.14
N SER A 116 30.03 1.74 -4.50
CA SER A 116 30.32 3.13 -4.86
C SER A 116 29.57 3.61 -6.10
N ASP A 117 29.21 2.68 -7.00
CA ASP A 117 28.80 3.01 -8.36
C ASP A 117 27.40 2.48 -8.67
N GLN A 118 27.06 1.28 -8.20
CA GLN A 118 25.84 0.56 -8.57
C GLN A 118 25.19 -0.18 -7.38
N MET A 119 23.95 -0.61 -7.59
CA MET A 119 23.22 -1.52 -6.72
C MET A 119 23.08 -2.89 -7.38
N GLU A 120 23.41 -3.94 -6.64
CA GLU A 120 23.18 -5.33 -7.02
C GLU A 120 21.87 -5.82 -6.42
N LEU A 121 21.05 -6.47 -7.24
CA LEU A 121 19.80 -7.11 -6.79
C LEU A 121 20.00 -8.63 -6.74
N TRP A 122 19.51 -9.25 -5.67
CA TRP A 122 19.62 -10.71 -5.47
C TRP A 122 18.27 -11.36 -5.19
N SER A 123 18.12 -12.60 -5.64
CA SER A 123 16.99 -13.50 -5.31
C SER A 123 17.56 -14.76 -4.66
N GLY A 124 17.63 -14.78 -3.34
CA GLY A 124 18.43 -15.78 -2.62
C GLY A 124 19.90 -15.66 -3.02
N GLU A 125 20.43 -16.71 -3.65
CA GLU A 125 21.81 -16.80 -4.14
C GLU A 125 21.96 -16.34 -5.60
N GLU A 126 20.87 -16.01 -6.30
CA GLU A 126 20.91 -15.60 -7.70
C GLU A 126 21.09 -14.08 -7.83
N ASN A 127 22.16 -13.64 -8.50
CA ASN A 127 22.35 -12.24 -8.85
C ASN A 127 21.47 -11.88 -10.06
N LEU A 128 20.58 -10.91 -9.88
CA LEU A 128 19.62 -10.44 -10.90
C LEU A 128 20.18 -9.31 -11.77
N GLY A 129 21.35 -8.76 -11.43
CA GLY A 129 22.03 -7.71 -12.18
C GLY A 129 22.47 -6.54 -11.32
N ARG A 130 23.10 -5.57 -12.00
CA ARG A 130 23.57 -4.30 -11.43
C ARG A 130 22.82 -3.12 -12.03
N PHE A 131 22.49 -2.15 -11.19
CA PHE A 131 21.61 -1.04 -11.52
C PHE A 131 22.12 0.27 -10.94
N ASP A 132 22.11 1.34 -11.72
CA ASP A 132 22.43 2.69 -11.22
C ASP A 132 21.29 3.26 -10.36
N ILE A 133 20.05 2.86 -10.65
CA ILE A 133 18.85 3.33 -9.97
C ILE A 133 17.91 2.15 -9.71
N VAL A 134 17.49 1.99 -8.46
CA VAL A 134 16.49 1.02 -8.04
C VAL A 134 15.25 1.76 -7.55
N ILE A 135 14.07 1.32 -8.00
CA ILE A 135 12.78 1.85 -7.57
C ILE A 135 12.03 0.73 -6.86
N LEU A 136 11.79 0.90 -5.56
CA LEU A 136 11.02 -0.03 -4.76
C LEU A 136 9.53 0.34 -4.77
N ALA A 137 8.72 -0.61 -5.21
CA ALA A 137 7.25 -0.54 -5.25
C ALA A 137 6.55 -1.58 -4.37
N ALA A 138 7.33 -2.48 -3.74
CA ALA A 138 6.82 -3.42 -2.77
C ALA A 138 6.73 -2.73 -1.39
N PRO A 139 5.69 -3.00 -0.59
CA PRO A 139 5.65 -2.59 0.81
C PRO A 139 6.91 -3.05 1.55
N LEU A 140 7.68 -2.10 2.11
CA LEU A 140 8.95 -2.41 2.79
C LEU A 140 8.77 -3.45 3.90
N GLN A 141 7.66 -3.37 4.64
CA GLN A 141 7.28 -4.20 5.77
C GLN A 141 7.20 -5.71 5.42
N PHE A 142 6.82 -6.05 4.18
CA PHE A 142 6.63 -7.43 3.71
C PHE A 142 7.59 -7.85 2.63
N SER A 143 8.39 -6.92 2.15
CA SER A 143 9.35 -7.21 1.11
C SER A 143 10.36 -8.25 1.59
N GLU A 144 10.64 -8.31 2.90
CA GLU A 144 11.72 -9.09 3.50
C GLU A 144 13.05 -8.85 2.79
N ILE A 145 13.21 -7.65 2.21
CA ILE A 145 14.42 -7.25 1.52
C ILE A 145 15.41 -6.77 2.56
N SER A 146 16.61 -7.36 2.54
CA SER A 146 17.75 -6.87 3.30
C SER A 146 18.55 -5.89 2.46
N PHE A 147 18.96 -4.77 3.04
CA PHE A 147 19.69 -3.72 2.35
C PHE A 147 21.10 -3.61 2.92
N PHE A 148 22.11 -3.69 2.07
CA PHE A 148 23.52 -3.69 2.46
C PHE A 148 24.35 -2.71 1.66
N THR A 149 25.50 -2.33 2.19
CA THR A 149 26.56 -1.57 1.52
C THR A 149 27.87 -2.36 1.63
N LYS A 150 28.69 -2.35 0.58
CA LYS A 150 30.03 -2.96 0.63
C LYS A 150 30.98 -2.05 1.41
N SER A 151 31.66 -2.59 2.42
CA SER A 151 32.73 -1.88 3.12
C SER A 151 33.86 -1.53 2.14
N LYS A 152 34.43 -0.31 2.28
CA LYS A 152 35.58 0.14 1.48
C LYS A 152 36.93 -0.31 2.05
N LEU A 153 36.94 -0.93 3.24
CA LEU A 153 38.16 -1.07 4.05
C LEU A 153 38.90 -2.39 3.89
N ASP A 154 38.29 -3.43 3.30
CA ASP A 154 38.97 -4.71 3.07
C ASP A 154 38.54 -5.34 1.73
N ASP A 155 39.49 -5.42 0.79
CA ASP A 155 39.33 -6.14 -0.49
C ASP A 155 39.32 -7.68 -0.31
N GLY A 156 39.45 -8.17 0.92
CA GLY A 156 39.68 -9.59 1.24
C GLY A 156 38.43 -10.45 1.51
N GLU A 157 37.36 -9.86 2.03
CA GLU A 157 36.04 -10.49 2.20
C GLU A 157 35.06 -9.32 2.30
N ALA A 158 34.06 -9.27 1.43
CA ALA A 158 33.15 -8.13 1.36
C ALA A 158 32.30 -8.09 2.63
N ASP A 159 32.77 -7.39 3.66
CA ASP A 159 31.99 -7.09 4.86
C ASP A 159 30.77 -6.26 4.42
N LEU A 160 29.61 -6.90 4.47
CA LEU A 160 28.33 -6.30 4.16
C LEU A 160 27.83 -5.56 5.40
N GLN A 161 27.79 -4.24 5.31
CA GLN A 161 27.21 -3.41 6.36
C GLN A 161 25.76 -3.11 6.03
N PRO A 162 24.82 -3.18 6.99
CA PRO A 162 23.43 -2.79 6.74
C PRO A 162 23.37 -1.36 6.18
N MET A 163 22.59 -1.14 5.12
CA MET A 163 22.38 0.18 4.51
C MET A 163 21.59 1.12 5.42
N PHE A 164 20.90 0.56 6.41
CA PHE A 164 20.05 1.25 7.37
C PHE A 164 20.31 0.69 8.77
N GLU A 165 21.51 0.87 9.31
CA GLU A 165 21.69 0.60 10.74
C GLU A 165 20.84 1.59 11.55
N LEU A 166 20.01 1.03 12.43
CA LEU A 166 19.19 1.74 13.40
C LEU A 166 20.12 2.50 14.34
N ASN A 167 20.30 3.80 14.11
CA ASN A 167 20.80 4.68 15.15
C ASN A 167 19.80 4.62 16.32
N ASP A 168 20.09 3.80 17.33
CA ASP A 168 19.77 4.18 18.70
C ASP A 168 20.51 5.51 18.92
N SER A 169 19.71 6.56 19.01
CA SER A 169 20.13 7.96 18.91
C SER A 169 20.89 8.41 20.15
N GLU A 170 22.03 7.83 20.48
CA GLU A 170 22.94 8.35 21.50
C GLU A 170 24.40 8.03 21.12
N ASN A 171 25.08 9.05 20.57
CA ASN A 171 26.49 9.08 20.18
C ASN A 171 26.81 8.56 18.77
N MET A 172 27.11 9.47 17.85
CA MET A 172 28.42 9.54 17.18
C MET A 172 28.51 10.85 16.38
N GLY A 173 29.38 11.75 16.85
CA GLY A 173 29.86 12.86 16.02
C GLY A 173 30.89 12.32 15.03
N SER A 174 30.48 12.02 13.81
CA SER A 174 31.40 11.82 12.70
C SER A 174 31.13 12.85 11.61
N GLU A 175 31.95 13.90 11.59
CA GLU A 175 32.03 14.86 10.49
C GLU A 175 32.60 14.14 9.25
N GLY A 176 31.74 13.62 8.37
CA GLY A 176 32.17 13.10 7.07
C GLY A 176 31.41 11.89 6.50
N GLY A 177 30.52 11.26 7.27
CA GLY A 177 29.69 10.16 6.81
C GLY A 177 28.36 10.64 6.23
N HIS A 178 27.87 10.00 5.17
CA HIS A 178 26.50 10.19 4.71
C HIS A 178 25.55 9.82 5.86
N GLU A 179 24.80 10.79 6.38
CA GLU A 179 23.85 10.57 7.46
C GLU A 179 22.67 9.78 6.89
N LEU A 180 22.74 8.46 6.99
CA LEU A 180 21.67 7.56 6.60
C LEU A 180 20.52 7.78 7.58
N SER A 181 19.42 8.33 7.07
CA SER A 181 18.21 8.45 7.88
C SER A 181 17.71 7.03 8.19
N PRO A 182 17.40 6.71 9.46
CA PRO A 182 16.78 5.43 9.77
C PRO A 182 15.50 5.29 8.95
N LEU A 183 15.19 4.06 8.52
CA LEU A 183 13.92 3.80 7.88
C LEU A 183 12.79 4.29 8.81
N PRO A 184 11.81 5.07 8.31
CA PRO A 184 10.77 5.60 9.16
C PRO A 184 10.00 4.47 9.84
N THR A 185 9.44 4.74 11.02
CA THR A 185 8.58 3.80 11.76
C THR A 185 7.42 3.24 10.93
N SER A 186 7.04 3.93 9.85
CA SER A 186 6.08 3.43 8.90
C SER A 186 6.49 2.11 8.25
N THR A 187 7.79 1.84 8.07
CA THR A 187 8.33 0.63 7.43
C THR A 187 8.29 -0.60 8.33
N SER A 188 7.87 -0.45 9.59
CA SER A 188 7.61 -1.55 10.53
C SER A 188 6.13 -1.68 10.90
N MET A 189 5.24 -0.91 10.27
CA MET A 189 3.81 -0.99 10.56
C MET A 189 3.23 -2.35 10.18
N HIS A 190 2.49 -2.94 11.12
CA HIS A 190 1.68 -4.11 10.81
C HIS A 190 0.60 -3.77 9.80
N TYR A 191 0.19 -4.76 9.01
CA TYR A 191 -1.01 -4.63 8.19
C TYR A 191 -2.14 -5.43 8.83
N THR A 192 -3.35 -5.11 8.39
CA THR A 192 -4.53 -5.84 8.80
C THR A 192 -4.73 -7.07 7.92
N GLN A 193 -5.07 -8.18 8.58
CA GLN A 193 -5.49 -9.38 7.89
C GLN A 193 -6.94 -9.23 7.42
N VAL A 194 -7.21 -9.72 6.21
CA VAL A 194 -8.57 -9.89 5.69
C VAL A 194 -8.68 -11.24 5.03
N VAL A 195 -9.70 -12.01 5.35
CA VAL A 195 -10.06 -13.23 4.65
C VAL A 195 -11.17 -12.92 3.66
N THR A 196 -10.98 -13.35 2.43
CA THR A 196 -11.99 -13.35 1.39
C THR A 196 -12.48 -14.78 1.18
N THR A 197 -13.77 -15.01 1.37
CA THR A 197 -14.43 -16.28 1.07
C THR A 197 -15.38 -16.07 -0.11
N VAL A 198 -15.22 -16.85 -1.18
CA VAL A 198 -16.15 -16.89 -2.31
C VAL A 198 -16.99 -18.14 -2.20
N VAL A 199 -18.30 -17.95 -2.22
CA VAL A 199 -19.30 -19.01 -2.09
C VAL A 199 -20.16 -19.00 -3.35
N SER A 200 -20.45 -20.17 -3.90
CA SER A 200 -21.37 -20.38 -5.03
C SER A 200 -22.57 -21.23 -4.59
N ASN A 201 -23.58 -21.32 -5.46
CA ASN A 201 -24.82 -22.04 -5.19
C ASN A 201 -25.47 -21.63 -3.86
N ALA A 202 -25.23 -20.39 -3.43
CA ALA A 202 -25.68 -19.88 -2.15
C ALA A 202 -26.99 -19.12 -2.33
N THR A 203 -27.89 -19.29 -1.37
CA THR A 203 -29.05 -18.41 -1.16
C THR A 203 -28.90 -17.83 0.23
N ILE A 204 -29.00 -16.49 0.37
CA ILE A 204 -28.91 -15.85 1.69
C ILE A 204 -30.09 -16.31 2.56
N GLN A 205 -29.81 -16.70 3.81
CA GLN A 205 -30.84 -16.86 4.84
C GLN A 205 -31.35 -15.49 5.26
N SER A 206 -32.40 -14.99 4.62
CA SER A 206 -32.85 -13.60 4.84
C SER A 206 -33.28 -13.37 6.29
N GLN A 207 -33.86 -14.38 6.93
CA GLN A 207 -34.31 -14.30 8.33
C GLN A 207 -33.17 -14.07 9.31
N TYR A 208 -32.00 -14.66 9.04
CA TYR A 208 -30.79 -14.45 9.85
C TYR A 208 -30.41 -12.97 9.93
N PHE A 209 -30.46 -12.27 8.79
CA PHE A 209 -30.16 -10.85 8.69
C PHE A 209 -31.36 -9.93 8.99
N GLY A 210 -32.50 -10.48 9.45
CA GLY A 210 -33.72 -9.70 9.68
C GLY A 210 -34.32 -9.09 8.41
N LEU A 211 -34.08 -9.71 7.25
CA LEU A 211 -34.53 -9.27 5.93
C LEU A 211 -35.70 -10.11 5.42
N SER A 212 -36.59 -9.47 4.66
CA SER A 212 -37.62 -10.18 3.89
C SER A 212 -37.03 -10.75 2.60
N GLU A 213 -37.46 -11.95 2.18
CA GLU A 213 -37.02 -12.59 0.92
C GLU A 213 -37.21 -11.72 -0.32
N ARG A 214 -38.24 -10.86 -0.32
CA ARG A 214 -38.53 -9.94 -1.44
C ARG A 214 -37.50 -8.82 -1.60
N ASN A 215 -36.76 -8.50 -0.55
CA ASN A 215 -35.90 -7.32 -0.45
C ASN A 215 -34.49 -7.68 0.03
N ILE A 216 -33.91 -8.75 -0.51
CA ILE A 216 -32.51 -9.09 -0.21
C ILE A 216 -31.59 -8.09 -0.93
N PRO A 217 -30.78 -7.30 -0.20
CA PRO A 217 -29.89 -6.32 -0.81
C PRO A 217 -28.77 -7.02 -1.57
N LYS A 218 -28.15 -6.30 -2.51
CA LYS A 218 -26.97 -6.79 -3.22
C LYS A 218 -25.79 -7.03 -2.27
N SER A 219 -25.67 -6.19 -1.24
CA SER A 219 -24.59 -6.22 -0.27
C SER A 219 -25.10 -5.92 1.13
N ILE A 220 -24.54 -6.61 2.12
CA ILE A 220 -24.75 -6.42 3.55
C ILE A 220 -23.42 -5.99 4.14
N TYR A 221 -23.42 -4.89 4.87
CA TYR A 221 -22.26 -4.39 5.60
C TYR A 221 -22.62 -4.34 7.08
N VAL A 222 -21.64 -4.62 7.93
CA VAL A 222 -21.87 -4.66 9.37
C VAL A 222 -21.26 -3.46 10.07
N THR A 223 -21.83 -3.11 11.22
CA THR A 223 -21.22 -2.19 12.18
C THR A 223 -20.07 -2.87 12.91
N GLU A 224 -19.33 -2.13 13.73
CA GLU A 224 -18.26 -2.70 14.58
C GLU A 224 -18.80 -3.83 15.49
N ARG A 225 -19.93 -3.60 16.16
CA ARG A 225 -20.60 -4.65 16.95
C ARG A 225 -21.05 -5.82 16.09
N GLY A 226 -21.58 -5.53 14.89
CA GLY A 226 -21.96 -6.60 13.95
C GLY A 226 -20.75 -7.43 13.54
N ARG A 227 -19.58 -6.83 13.33
CA ARG A 227 -18.35 -7.59 13.05
C ARG A 227 -17.97 -8.52 14.20
N GLU A 228 -18.09 -8.07 15.44
CA GLU A 228 -17.78 -8.88 16.63
C GLU A 228 -18.73 -10.07 16.78
N VAL A 229 -20.02 -9.88 16.47
CA VAL A 229 -21.04 -10.93 16.60
C VAL A 229 -21.00 -11.89 15.41
N GLU A 230 -20.97 -11.35 14.20
CA GLU A 230 -21.12 -12.12 12.96
C GLU A 230 -19.79 -12.67 12.45
N GLY A 231 -18.66 -12.06 12.84
CA GLY A 231 -17.34 -12.45 12.32
C GLY A 231 -17.11 -12.09 10.84
N ILE A 232 -17.93 -11.20 10.26
CA ILE A 232 -17.76 -10.69 8.89
C ILE A 232 -17.64 -9.17 8.89
N THR A 233 -17.13 -8.57 7.81
CA THR A 233 -17.19 -7.12 7.57
C THR A 233 -18.17 -6.76 6.47
N ALA A 234 -18.26 -7.59 5.44
CA ALA A 234 -19.17 -7.41 4.33
C ALA A 234 -19.51 -8.74 3.65
N LEU A 235 -20.74 -8.83 3.13
CA LEU A 235 -21.22 -9.92 2.31
C LEU A 235 -21.84 -9.31 1.05
N SER A 236 -21.38 -9.69 -0.14
CA SER A 236 -21.81 -9.09 -1.40
C SER A 236 -22.09 -10.13 -2.46
N ARG A 237 -23.21 -10.01 -3.17
CA ARG A 237 -23.51 -10.80 -4.37
C ARG A 237 -22.70 -10.25 -5.55
N ILE A 238 -21.78 -11.06 -6.06
CA ILE A 238 -20.82 -10.64 -7.12
C ILE A 238 -21.15 -11.20 -8.51
N GLY A 239 -22.09 -12.14 -8.61
CA GLY A 239 -22.49 -12.75 -9.88
C GLY A 239 -23.97 -13.11 -9.95
N VAL A 240 -24.39 -13.56 -11.12
CA VAL A 240 -25.66 -14.29 -11.28
C VAL A 240 -25.53 -15.68 -10.65
N ASN A 241 -26.63 -16.29 -10.23
CA ASN A 241 -26.69 -17.67 -9.70
C ASN A 241 -26.08 -17.89 -8.31
N GLY A 242 -26.31 -16.96 -7.37
CA GLY A 242 -25.99 -17.21 -5.96
C GLY A 242 -24.49 -17.23 -5.66
N VAL A 243 -23.70 -16.42 -6.39
CA VAL A 243 -22.27 -16.24 -6.10
C VAL A 243 -22.08 -15.04 -5.19
N TYR A 244 -21.53 -15.30 -4.01
CA TYR A 244 -21.28 -14.33 -2.96
C TYR A 244 -19.79 -14.24 -2.63
N LYS A 245 -19.37 -13.03 -2.29
CA LYS A 245 -18.07 -12.73 -1.71
C LYS A 245 -18.29 -12.23 -0.28
N VAL A 246 -17.65 -12.90 0.67
CA VAL A 246 -17.68 -12.55 2.08
C VAL A 246 -16.29 -12.11 2.50
N PHE A 247 -16.22 -10.98 3.20
CA PHE A 247 -15.02 -10.49 3.84
C PHE A 247 -15.14 -10.67 5.35
N SER A 248 -14.08 -11.15 5.97
CA SER A 248 -14.00 -11.42 7.41
C SER A 248 -12.57 -11.20 7.93
N PRO A 249 -12.37 -10.93 9.23
CA PRO A 249 -11.03 -10.88 9.81
C PRO A 249 -10.35 -12.25 9.85
N GLU A 250 -11.14 -13.32 9.98
CA GLU A 250 -10.69 -14.70 10.12
C GLU A 250 -11.41 -15.63 9.13
N LYS A 251 -10.91 -16.86 8.98
CA LYS A 251 -11.55 -17.85 8.13
C LYS A 251 -12.88 -18.26 8.76
N LEU A 252 -13.95 -18.14 7.98
CA LEU A 252 -15.29 -18.52 8.42
C LEU A 252 -15.40 -20.04 8.58
N SER A 253 -16.03 -20.47 9.66
CA SER A 253 -16.37 -21.87 9.88
C SER A 253 -17.57 -22.28 9.02
N ASP A 254 -17.74 -23.58 8.83
CA ASP A 254 -18.89 -24.12 8.11
C ASP A 254 -20.20 -23.78 8.83
N GLU A 255 -20.21 -23.74 10.16
CA GLU A 255 -21.38 -23.32 10.96
C GLU A 255 -21.77 -21.86 10.70
N GLN A 256 -20.77 -20.95 10.61
CA GLN A 256 -21.03 -19.55 10.27
C GLN A 256 -21.60 -19.43 8.86
N LEU A 257 -21.02 -20.12 7.88
CA LEU A 257 -21.52 -20.12 6.51
C LEU A 257 -22.92 -20.72 6.39
N ASN A 258 -23.21 -21.79 7.14
CA ASN A 258 -24.53 -22.40 7.27
C ASN A 258 -25.55 -21.49 7.98
N SER A 259 -25.10 -20.47 8.70
CA SER A 259 -25.97 -19.45 9.29
C SER A 259 -26.28 -18.32 8.29
N PHE A 260 -25.34 -18.01 7.39
CA PHE A 260 -25.52 -16.96 6.39
C PHE A 260 -26.27 -17.44 5.15
N PHE A 261 -26.08 -18.69 4.77
CA PHE A 261 -26.59 -19.27 3.53
C PHE A 261 -27.43 -20.51 3.79
N GLU A 262 -28.45 -20.70 2.96
CA GLU A 262 -29.26 -21.92 2.94
C GLU A 262 -28.37 -23.17 2.77
N PRO A 263 -28.89 -24.36 3.11
CA PRO A 263 -28.20 -25.61 2.83
C PRO A 263 -27.78 -25.69 1.35
N TYR A 264 -26.68 -26.40 1.05
CA TYR A 264 -26.12 -26.62 -0.30
C TYR A 264 -25.24 -25.50 -0.91
N HIS A 265 -24.90 -24.46 -0.14
CA HIS A 265 -23.85 -23.54 -0.57
C HIS A 265 -22.50 -24.27 -0.73
N LYS A 266 -21.65 -23.77 -1.62
CA LYS A 266 -20.32 -24.34 -1.87
C LYS A 266 -19.26 -23.27 -1.72
N VAL A 267 -18.28 -23.51 -0.87
CA VAL A 267 -17.08 -22.65 -0.79
C VAL A 267 -16.21 -22.94 -2.01
N GLU A 268 -16.11 -21.96 -2.92
CA GLU A 268 -15.28 -22.07 -4.12
C GLU A 268 -13.82 -21.72 -3.82
N TYR A 269 -13.62 -20.71 -2.96
CA TYR A 269 -12.29 -20.16 -2.73
C TYR A 269 -12.22 -19.44 -1.38
N VAL A 270 -11.12 -19.64 -0.67
CA VAL A 270 -10.76 -18.88 0.54
C VAL A 270 -9.37 -18.31 0.34
N LYS A 271 -9.24 -16.99 0.50
CA LYS A 271 -7.95 -16.30 0.46
C LYS A 271 -7.75 -15.51 1.72
N VAL A 272 -6.67 -15.84 2.41
CA VAL A 272 -6.15 -15.00 3.49
C VAL A 272 -5.25 -13.95 2.86
N TRP A 273 -5.60 -12.69 3.07
CA TRP A 273 -4.80 -11.52 2.78
C TRP A 273 -4.20 -11.04 4.08
N GLY A 274 -3.07 -11.61 4.45
CA GLY A 274 -2.29 -11.19 5.59
C GLY A 274 -1.88 -12.25 6.58
N GLY A 275 -1.40 -11.83 7.76
CA GLY A 275 -0.88 -12.69 8.83
C GLY A 275 0.64 -12.84 8.76
N ASP A 276 1.15 -14.02 9.06
CA ASP A 276 2.60 -14.37 9.04
C ASP A 276 3.27 -14.19 7.65
N HIS A 277 2.50 -13.85 6.63
CA HIS A 277 2.93 -13.74 5.23
C HIS A 277 2.52 -12.43 4.54
N GLY A 278 2.06 -11.41 5.28
CA GLY A 278 1.69 -10.11 4.68
C GLY A 278 0.53 -9.37 5.37
N GLY A 279 -0.08 -8.42 4.68
CA GLY A 279 -1.44 -7.95 4.99
C GLY A 279 -2.15 -7.24 3.85
N ALA A 280 -3.46 -7.05 4.00
CA ALA A 280 -4.31 -6.51 2.95
C ALA A 280 -4.18 -4.98 2.84
N THR A 281 -4.13 -4.30 3.99
CA THR A 281 -4.02 -2.84 4.09
C THR A 281 -3.17 -2.46 5.31
N PRO A 282 -2.41 -1.34 5.24
CA PRO A 282 -1.66 -0.85 6.39
C PRO A 282 -2.55 -0.64 7.61
N ASN A 283 -2.03 -0.95 8.81
CA ASN A 283 -2.66 -0.48 10.04
C ASN A 283 -2.43 1.03 10.15
N TYR A 284 -3.51 1.81 10.10
CA TYR A 284 -3.44 3.26 10.08
C TYR A 284 -3.30 3.88 11.48
N GLY A 285 -3.26 3.05 12.54
CA GLY A 285 -2.74 3.40 13.86
C GLY A 285 -3.43 4.53 14.62
N GLY A 286 -4.58 5.02 14.18
CA GLY A 286 -5.43 5.98 14.90
C GLY A 286 -4.79 7.35 15.28
N GLY A 287 -3.53 7.64 14.93
CA GLY A 287 -2.87 8.94 15.17
C GLY A 287 -1.76 8.97 16.23
N GLY A 288 -1.20 7.82 16.64
CA GLY A 288 -0.18 7.76 17.72
C GLY A 288 1.31 7.94 17.33
N GLY A 289 1.64 8.28 16.09
CA GLY A 289 3.05 8.42 15.63
C GLY A 289 3.34 7.86 14.24
N SER A 290 2.38 7.15 13.64
CA SER A 290 2.47 6.52 12.31
C SER A 290 2.36 7.47 11.11
N ALA A 291 2.39 8.79 11.32
CA ALA A 291 2.13 9.79 10.27
C ALA A 291 3.40 10.27 9.54
N VAL A 292 4.58 9.73 9.86
CA VAL A 292 5.80 10.08 9.15
C VAL A 292 5.82 9.34 7.81
N THR A 293 5.56 10.07 6.74
CA THR A 293 5.71 9.56 5.38
C THR A 293 7.16 9.17 5.14
N THR A 294 7.38 8.02 4.51
CA THR A 294 8.73 7.62 4.08
C THR A 294 9.21 8.58 2.99
N PRO A 295 10.47 9.05 3.00
CA PRO A 295 10.96 9.85 1.88
C PRO A 295 10.91 9.05 0.57
N PHE A 296 10.74 9.75 -0.56
CA PHE A 296 10.78 9.11 -1.89
C PHE A 296 12.18 8.62 -2.26
N LEU A 297 13.23 9.19 -1.65
CA LEU A 297 14.63 8.79 -1.79
C LEU A 297 15.07 8.13 -0.49
N LEU A 298 15.38 6.83 -0.54
CA LEU A 298 15.83 6.05 0.61
C LEU A 298 17.34 6.05 0.75
N TYR A 299 18.06 6.04 -0.38
CA TYR A 299 19.51 6.02 -0.40
C TYR A 299 20.04 6.86 -1.56
N ASP A 300 20.97 7.76 -1.25
CA ASP A 300 21.71 8.54 -2.23
C ASP A 300 23.21 8.23 -2.12
N GLY A 301 23.70 7.35 -2.98
CA GLY A 301 25.10 6.94 -3.05
C GLY A 301 26.04 8.01 -3.61
N LYS A 302 25.59 9.28 -3.74
CA LYS A 302 26.41 10.39 -4.22
C LYS A 302 27.59 10.65 -3.30
N GLN A 303 28.79 10.32 -3.78
CA GLN A 303 30.00 10.69 -3.07
C GLN A 303 30.35 12.16 -3.36
N LYS A 304 30.71 12.90 -2.31
CA LYS A 304 31.34 14.21 -2.47
C LYS A 304 32.79 13.96 -2.87
N ASN A 305 33.19 14.45 -4.06
CA ASN A 305 34.59 14.46 -4.42
C ASN A 305 35.36 15.51 -3.58
N ALA A 306 36.69 15.52 -3.70
CA ALA A 306 37.58 16.43 -2.95
C ALA A 306 37.25 17.93 -3.14
N ASN A 307 36.51 18.27 -4.20
CA ASN A 307 36.07 19.64 -4.50
C ASN A 307 34.66 19.95 -3.95
N GLY A 308 34.09 19.05 -3.14
CA GLY A 308 32.73 19.17 -2.60
C GLY A 308 31.62 18.99 -3.63
N LYS A 309 31.94 18.64 -4.88
CA LYS A 309 30.94 18.31 -5.90
C LYS A 309 30.48 16.87 -5.69
N THR A 310 29.17 16.66 -5.66
CA THR A 310 28.58 15.33 -5.66
C THR A 310 28.59 14.79 -7.10
N GLU A 311 29.34 13.72 -7.33
CA GLU A 311 29.43 13.06 -8.63
C GLU A 311 28.88 11.64 -8.53
N GLY A 312 27.95 11.30 -9.44
CA GLY A 312 27.49 9.93 -9.66
C GLY A 312 26.99 9.21 -8.41
N GLY A 313 26.87 7.89 -8.48
CA GLY A 313 26.49 7.03 -7.35
C GLY A 313 25.09 6.44 -7.50
N PRO A 314 24.85 5.25 -6.92
CA PRO A 314 23.57 4.58 -7.07
C PRO A 314 22.47 5.24 -6.23
N ALA A 315 21.22 5.00 -6.59
CA ALA A 315 20.09 5.57 -5.85
C ALA A 315 18.96 4.56 -5.66
N LEU A 316 18.39 4.53 -4.44
CA LEU A 316 17.21 3.75 -4.11
C LEU A 316 16.04 4.69 -3.85
N TYR A 317 14.98 4.54 -4.62
CA TYR A 317 13.74 5.29 -4.46
C TYR A 317 12.60 4.39 -3.97
N TYR A 318 11.62 4.98 -3.29
CA TYR A 318 10.44 4.28 -2.78
C TYR A 318 9.16 4.99 -3.21
N ILE A 319 8.28 4.32 -3.96
CA ILE A 319 7.07 4.98 -4.50
C ILE A 319 5.91 5.05 -3.49
N ASN A 320 5.90 4.15 -2.49
CA ASN A 320 4.80 4.01 -1.53
C ASN A 320 5.00 4.88 -0.28
N SER A 321 5.70 6.01 -0.41
CA SER A 321 5.98 6.98 0.65
C SER A 321 4.75 7.43 1.46
N VAL A 322 3.59 7.49 0.81
CA VAL A 322 2.31 7.96 1.38
C VAL A 322 1.38 6.84 1.82
N GLU A 323 1.73 5.58 1.54
CA GLU A 323 1.00 4.38 1.95
C GLU A 323 0.66 4.33 3.45
N PRO A 324 1.53 4.80 4.36
CA PRO A 324 1.22 4.81 5.80
C PRO A 324 0.05 5.73 6.16
N THR A 325 -0.24 6.69 5.28
CA THR A 325 -1.37 7.60 5.44
C THR A 325 -2.59 7.08 4.70
N VAL A 326 -2.42 6.50 3.51
CA VAL A 326 -3.52 5.99 2.68
C VAL A 326 -2.95 5.14 1.53
N ALA A 327 -3.51 3.94 1.34
CA ALA A 327 -3.09 2.98 0.33
C ALA A 327 -4.15 2.89 -0.78
N VAL A 328 -3.99 3.69 -1.82
CA VAL A 328 -4.82 3.66 -3.03
C VAL A 328 -3.94 3.82 -4.27
N ILE A 329 -4.35 3.20 -5.38
CA ILE A 329 -3.55 3.16 -6.61
C ILE A 329 -3.24 4.56 -7.15
N GLU A 330 -4.15 5.52 -6.97
CA GLU A 330 -4.00 6.90 -7.39
C GLU A 330 -2.84 7.58 -6.67
N LEU A 331 -2.68 7.31 -5.37
CA LEU A 331 -1.60 7.88 -4.58
C LEU A 331 -0.26 7.21 -4.87
N SER A 332 -0.25 5.89 -5.11
CA SER A 332 0.94 5.21 -5.63
C SER A 332 1.35 5.76 -7.00
N ALA A 333 0.40 6.13 -7.86
CA ALA A 333 0.68 6.77 -9.15
C ALA A 333 1.27 8.18 -9.01
N ILE A 334 0.79 8.98 -8.03
CA ILE A 334 1.41 10.27 -7.68
C ILE A 334 2.84 10.07 -7.15
N GLY A 335 3.05 9.05 -6.31
CA GLY A 335 4.36 8.66 -5.81
C GLY A 335 5.32 8.27 -6.93
N ALA A 336 4.87 7.40 -7.84
CA ALA A 336 5.63 7.00 -9.03
C ALA A 336 6.00 8.20 -9.93
N LYS A 337 5.05 9.13 -10.15
CA LYS A 337 5.33 10.37 -10.90
C LYS A 337 6.35 11.25 -10.21
N SER A 338 6.32 11.31 -8.88
CA SER A 338 7.26 12.10 -8.08
C SER A 338 8.66 11.51 -8.14
N VAL A 339 8.79 10.19 -7.96
CA VAL A 339 10.05 9.45 -8.13
C VAL A 339 10.60 9.61 -9.54
N ALA A 340 9.77 9.48 -10.58
CA ALA A 340 10.20 9.68 -11.97
C ALA A 340 10.79 11.08 -12.21
N LYS A 341 10.20 12.13 -11.60
CA LYS A 341 10.75 13.49 -11.67
C LYS A 341 12.06 13.63 -10.93
N LEU A 342 12.20 13.03 -9.74
CA LEU A 342 13.44 13.05 -8.97
C LEU A 342 14.57 12.34 -9.72
N ILE A 343 14.26 11.21 -10.37
CA ILE A 343 15.20 10.50 -11.25
C ILE A 343 15.58 11.36 -12.45
N ALA A 344 14.61 11.97 -13.12
CA ALA A 344 14.89 12.82 -14.27
C ALA A 344 15.74 14.05 -13.90
N GLN A 345 15.54 14.63 -12.71
CA GLN A 345 16.42 15.67 -12.17
C GLN A 345 17.83 15.14 -11.88
N ARG A 346 17.94 13.96 -11.26
CA ARG A 346 19.24 13.31 -10.99
C ARG A 346 20.03 13.06 -12.27
N LEU A 347 19.35 12.62 -13.32
CA LEU A 347 19.92 12.35 -14.64
C LEU A 347 20.15 13.61 -15.48
N GLY A 348 19.84 14.81 -14.96
CA GLY A 348 19.98 16.07 -15.70
C GLY A 348 18.98 16.25 -16.86
N LEU A 349 17.94 15.42 -16.93
CA LEU A 349 16.88 15.48 -17.95
C LEU A 349 15.84 16.57 -17.64
N LEU A 350 15.70 16.92 -16.36
CA LEU A 350 14.93 18.07 -15.90
C LEU A 350 15.87 19.05 -15.22
N MET A 351 15.92 20.28 -15.73
CA MET A 351 16.53 21.36 -14.97
C MET A 351 15.72 21.58 -13.68
N ALA A 352 16.41 21.75 -12.56
CA ALA A 352 15.75 22.29 -11.38
C ALA A 352 15.09 23.60 -11.82
N SER A 353 13.77 23.72 -11.65
CA SER A 353 13.13 25.02 -11.81
C SER A 353 13.95 25.97 -10.94
N PRO A 354 14.45 27.10 -11.46
CA PRO A 354 15.08 28.11 -10.63
C PRO A 354 14.09 28.32 -9.49
N SER A 355 14.50 27.97 -8.27
CA SER A 355 13.69 28.29 -7.12
C SER A 355 13.49 29.79 -7.25
N LYS A 356 12.25 30.23 -7.44
CA LYS A 356 11.92 31.59 -7.04
C LYS A 356 12.26 31.57 -5.57
N LEU A 357 13.45 32.08 -5.24
CA LEU A 357 13.90 32.37 -3.90
C LEU A 357 12.67 32.87 -3.17
N MET A 358 12.21 32.09 -2.20
CA MET A 358 11.43 32.65 -1.10
C MET A 358 12.41 33.46 -0.24
N ASP A 359 13.06 34.44 -0.87
CA ASP A 359 13.52 35.66 -0.23
C ASP A 359 12.29 36.58 -0.22
N LYS A 360 11.34 36.24 0.65
CA LYS A 360 10.48 37.25 1.25
C LYS A 360 10.76 37.18 2.73
N GLU A 361 11.59 38.14 3.14
CA GLU A 361 11.61 38.78 4.45
C GLU A 361 10.45 38.35 5.36
N LEU A 362 10.81 37.68 6.46
CA LEU A 362 10.14 37.80 7.74
C LEU A 362 11.20 38.15 8.79
#